data_AF-A0A522F9Q5-F1
#
_entry.id   AF-A0A522F9Q5-F1
#
_cell.length_a   1.000
_cell.length_b   1.000
_cell.length_c   1.000
_cell.angle_alpha   90.00
_cell.angle_beta   90.00
_cell.angle_gamma   90.00
#
_symmetry.space_group_name_H-M   'P 1'
#
loop_
_entity.id
_entity.type
_entity.pdbx_description
1 polymer ?
#
loop_
_entity_poly.entity_id
_entity_poly.type
_entity_poly.pdbx_seq_one_letter_code
_entity_poly.pdbx_strand_id
1 'polypeptide(L)'
;MNVPGNLLYTKDHEWLRVEGNMGYVGVTDFAQGELGDIVFIEIETVGETLNKEEVFGTIEAVKTVSDMFMPVSGEILELNPALEESPDVVNKDPYGKGWMIKIKITDNSEINDLLSPEKYSALL
;
A
#
# COMPACT_ATOMS: atom_id res chain seq x y z
N MET A 1 6.16 14.08 7.66
CA MET A 1 6.08 13.79 6.24
C MET A 1 7.39 13.19 5.78
N ASN A 2 7.42 11.87 5.71
CA ASN A 2 8.54 11.07 5.27
C ASN A 2 8.22 10.46 3.89
N VAL A 3 9.12 10.57 2.92
CA VAL A 3 8.96 9.98 1.58
C VAL A 3 10.25 9.22 1.24
N PRO A 4 10.35 7.92 1.59
CA PRO A 4 11.55 7.12 1.31
C PRO A 4 11.95 7.09 -0.17
N GLY A 5 13.24 7.27 -0.44
CA GLY A 5 13.79 7.33 -1.80
C GLY A 5 13.78 6.00 -2.58
N ASN A 6 13.51 4.88 -1.91
CA ASN A 6 13.59 3.53 -2.45
C ASN A 6 12.21 2.92 -2.79
N LEU A 7 11.16 3.74 -2.81
CA LEU A 7 9.79 3.34 -3.08
C LEU A 7 9.26 4.07 -4.32
N LEU A 8 8.22 3.47 -4.91
CA LEU A 8 7.38 4.09 -5.92
C LEU A 8 6.01 4.37 -5.31
N TYR A 9 5.29 5.36 -5.84
CA TYR A 9 4.07 5.87 -5.21
C TYR A 9 2.91 5.99 -6.21
N THR A 10 1.69 5.88 -5.70
CA THR A 10 0.47 6.19 -6.44
C THR A 10 0.00 7.62 -6.14
N LYS A 11 -0.95 8.12 -6.93
CA LYS A 11 -1.63 9.41 -6.64
C LYS A 11 -2.58 9.27 -5.45
N ASP A 12 -3.05 8.05 -5.21
CA ASP A 12 -3.96 7.67 -4.12
C ASP A 12 -3.22 7.37 -2.81
N HIS A 13 -1.94 7.74 -2.75
CA HIS A 13 -1.11 7.71 -1.54
C HIS A 13 -0.79 6.30 -1.01
N GLU A 14 -0.73 5.31 -1.91
CA GLU A 14 -0.06 4.02 -1.68
C GLU A 14 1.39 4.04 -2.15
N TRP A 15 2.17 3.06 -1.69
CA TRP A 15 3.53 2.82 -2.14
C TRP A 15 3.75 1.37 -2.57
N LEU A 16 4.71 1.18 -3.48
CA LEU A 16 5.21 -0.11 -3.95
C LEU A 16 6.72 -0.19 -3.72
N ARG A 17 7.17 -1.24 -3.02
CA ARG A 17 8.59 -1.63 -2.94
C ARG A 17 8.83 -2.85 -3.81
N VAL A 18 9.58 -2.69 -4.90
CA VAL A 18 9.88 -3.78 -5.83
C VAL A 18 11.09 -4.59 -5.35
N GLU A 19 10.94 -5.90 -5.27
CA GLU A 19 11.98 -6.87 -4.92
C GLU A 19 11.98 -8.01 -5.96
N GLY A 20 12.74 -7.83 -7.05
CA GLY A 20 12.75 -8.78 -8.15
C GLY A 20 11.42 -8.77 -8.92
N ASN A 21 10.72 -9.90 -8.94
CA ASN A 21 9.37 -10.03 -9.53
C ASN A 21 8.25 -9.88 -8.50
N MET A 22 8.61 -9.59 -7.25
CA MET A 22 7.71 -9.41 -6.14
C MET A 22 7.62 -7.93 -5.75
N GLY A 23 6.53 -7.55 -5.11
CA GLY A 23 6.31 -6.22 -4.59
C GLY A 23 5.70 -6.27 -3.19
N TYR A 24 6.05 -5.30 -2.35
CA TYR A 24 5.32 -5.01 -1.12
C TYR A 24 4.53 -3.73 -1.33
N VAL A 25 3.27 -3.73 -0.87
CA VAL A 25 2.35 -2.59 -0.98
C VAL A 25 1.94 -2.15 0.41
N GLY A 26 1.75 -0.84 0.59
CA GLY A 26 1.15 -0.26 1.79
C GLY A 26 0.72 1.18 1.55
N VAL A 27 0.23 1.85 2.59
CA VAL A 27 -0.14 3.27 2.53
C VAL A 27 0.97 4.17 3.06
N THR A 28 1.00 5.41 2.60
CA THR A 28 2.03 6.39 2.93
C THR A 28 1.83 7.05 4.30
N ASP A 29 2.88 7.73 4.80
CA ASP A 29 2.82 8.59 6.00
C ASP A 29 1.78 9.70 5.87
N PHE A 30 1.56 10.23 4.65
CA PHE A 30 0.49 11.17 4.39
C PHE A 30 -0.89 10.51 4.56
N ALA A 31 -1.12 9.38 3.88
CA ALA A 31 -2.41 8.69 3.94
C ALA A 31 -2.82 8.32 5.36
N GLN A 32 -1.93 7.69 6.15
CA GLN A 32 -2.25 7.32 7.52
C GLN A 32 -2.55 8.55 8.41
N GLY A 33 -1.89 9.69 8.15
CA GLY A 33 -2.14 10.94 8.87
C GLY A 33 -3.52 11.52 8.59
N GLU A 34 -3.99 11.44 7.33
CA GLU A 34 -5.32 11.87 6.93
C GLU A 34 -6.42 10.93 7.47
N LEU A 35 -6.19 9.61 7.42
CA LEU A 35 -7.10 8.60 7.98
C LEU A 35 -7.25 8.73 9.50
N GLY A 36 -6.17 9.07 10.21
CA GLY A 36 -6.10 9.07 11.67
C GLY A 36 -5.80 7.68 12.23
N ASP A 37 -6.22 7.43 13.47
CA ASP A 37 -5.91 6.18 14.16
C ASP A 37 -6.61 4.99 13.47
N ILE A 38 -5.81 4.09 12.91
CA ILE A 38 -6.27 2.89 12.21
C ILE A 38 -6.62 1.83 13.23
N VAL A 39 -7.83 1.27 13.12
CA VAL A 39 -8.38 0.31 14.09
C VAL A 39 -8.63 -1.05 13.49
N PHE A 40 -8.83 -1.15 12.17
CA PHE A 40 -9.08 -2.41 11.49
C PHE A 40 -8.67 -2.34 10.01
N ILE A 41 -8.24 -3.49 9.47
CA ILE A 41 -7.84 -3.64 8.07
C ILE A 41 -8.44 -4.97 7.57
N GLU A 42 -9.15 -4.90 6.46
CA GLU A 42 -9.83 -6.05 5.86
C GLU A 42 -9.26 -6.34 4.46
N ILE A 43 -8.68 -7.52 4.27
CA ILE A 43 -8.10 -7.97 3.00
C ILE A 43 -8.51 -9.43 2.79
N GLU A 44 -9.47 -9.65 1.90
CA GLU A 44 -10.00 -10.99 1.57
C GLU A 44 -9.46 -11.53 0.22
N THR A 45 -8.59 -10.78 -0.44
CA THR A 45 -8.16 -10.99 -1.83
C THR A 45 -6.87 -11.82 -1.95
N VAL A 46 -6.41 -12.46 -0.86
CA VAL A 46 -5.21 -13.30 -0.88
C VAL A 46 -5.42 -14.51 -1.80
N GLY A 47 -4.52 -14.69 -2.76
CA GLY A 47 -4.60 -15.71 -3.81
C GLY A 47 -5.31 -15.23 -5.09
N GLU A 48 -5.89 -14.03 -5.09
CA GLU A 48 -6.50 -13.44 -6.28
C GLU A 48 -5.47 -12.70 -7.14
N THR A 49 -5.74 -12.63 -8.44
CA THR A 49 -5.02 -11.75 -9.37
C THR A 49 -5.89 -10.56 -9.67
N LEU A 50 -5.42 -9.38 -9.28
CA LEU A 50 -6.12 -8.11 -9.45
C LEU A 50 -5.38 -7.25 -10.47
N ASN A 51 -6.13 -6.44 -11.19
CA ASN A 51 -5.58 -5.44 -12.10
C ASN A 51 -5.18 -4.17 -11.31
N LYS A 52 -4.32 -3.34 -11.91
CA LYS A 52 -4.06 -1.98 -11.42
C LYS A 52 -5.36 -1.23 -11.16
N GLU A 53 -5.40 -0.45 -10.08
CA GLU A 53 -6.57 0.32 -9.62
C GLU A 53 -7.77 -0.52 -9.13
N GLU A 54 -7.68 -1.85 -9.08
CA GLU A 54 -8.68 -2.67 -8.39
C GLU A 54 -8.46 -2.63 -6.87
N VAL A 55 -9.56 -2.72 -6.12
CA VAL A 55 -9.53 -2.71 -4.65
C VAL A 55 -9.02 -4.05 -4.13
N PHE A 56 -7.95 -4.02 -3.34
CA PHE A 56 -7.44 -5.23 -2.68
C PHE A 56 -7.92 -5.37 -1.22
N GLY A 57 -8.38 -4.28 -0.61
CA GLY A 57 -8.90 -4.29 0.76
C GLY A 57 -9.33 -2.92 1.24
N THR A 58 -9.73 -2.83 2.51
CA THR A 58 -10.20 -1.61 3.14
C THR A 58 -9.48 -1.33 4.46
N ILE A 59 -9.34 -0.05 4.80
CA ILE A 59 -8.83 0.42 6.08
C ILE A 59 -9.95 1.13 6.81
N GLU A 60 -10.22 0.70 8.03
CA GLU A 60 -11.09 1.41 8.96
C GLU A 60 -10.25 2.14 10.01
N ALA A 61 -10.45 3.45 10.07
CA ALA A 61 -9.86 4.34 11.05
C ALA A 61 -10.97 5.02 11.86
N VAL A 62 -10.62 5.57 13.02
CA VAL A 62 -11.58 6.24 13.93
C VAL A 62 -12.40 7.33 13.24
N LYS A 63 -11.84 7.97 12.19
CA LYS A 63 -12.49 9.06 11.47
C LYS A 63 -13.26 8.61 10.23
N THR A 64 -12.82 7.54 9.56
CA THR A 64 -13.28 7.21 8.20
C THR A 64 -12.94 5.76 7.84
N VAL A 65 -13.56 5.28 6.77
CA VAL A 65 -13.18 4.05 6.07
C VAL A 65 -12.66 4.45 4.69
N SER A 66 -11.62 3.78 4.20
CA SER A 66 -11.07 4.00 2.86
C SER A 66 -10.73 2.68 2.19
N ASP A 67 -11.02 2.60 0.90
CA ASP A 67 -10.55 1.51 0.05
C ASP A 67 -9.04 1.67 -0.22
N MET A 68 -8.36 0.55 -0.50
CA MET A 68 -6.97 0.49 -0.93
C MET A 68 -6.88 -0.17 -2.31
N PHE A 69 -6.08 0.41 -3.19
CA PHE A 69 -6.02 0.04 -4.59
C PHE A 69 -4.68 -0.59 -4.97
N MET A 70 -4.73 -1.52 -5.91
CA MET A 70 -3.54 -2.15 -6.45
C MET A 70 -2.69 -1.12 -7.22
N PRO A 71 -1.42 -0.89 -6.85
CA PRO A 71 -0.58 0.08 -7.55
C PRO A 71 -0.19 -0.41 -8.96
N VAL A 72 -0.13 -1.72 -9.13
CA VAL A 72 0.12 -2.43 -10.40
C VAL A 72 -0.65 -3.75 -10.38
N SER A 73 -0.93 -4.29 -11.55
CA SER A 73 -1.52 -5.60 -11.76
C SER A 73 -0.64 -6.69 -11.14
N GLY A 74 -1.25 -7.58 -10.36
CA GLY A 74 -0.50 -8.59 -9.60
C GLY A 74 -1.37 -9.63 -8.91
N GLU A 75 -0.72 -10.75 -8.58
CA GLU A 75 -1.28 -11.81 -7.73
C GLU A 75 -0.94 -11.53 -6.27
N ILE A 76 -1.93 -11.50 -5.38
CA ILE A 76 -1.71 -11.27 -3.95
C ILE A 76 -1.26 -12.57 -3.30
N LEU A 77 -0.02 -12.60 -2.81
CA LEU A 77 0.56 -13.81 -2.22
C LEU A 77 0.39 -13.88 -0.71
N GLU A 78 0.42 -12.74 -0.03
CA GLU A 78 0.48 -12.69 1.43
C GLU A 78 -0.13 -11.38 1.95
N LEU A 79 -0.95 -11.49 2.99
CA LEU A 79 -1.35 -10.40 3.88
C LEU A 79 -0.32 -10.30 5.02
N ASN A 80 0.06 -9.09 5.43
CA ASN A 80 0.91 -8.91 6.60
C ASN A 80 0.22 -9.42 7.88
N PRO A 81 0.71 -10.52 8.48
CA PRO A 81 0.06 -11.11 9.65
C PRO A 81 0.10 -10.20 10.89
N ALA A 82 1.00 -9.21 10.92
CA ALA A 82 1.06 -8.26 12.03
C ALA A 82 -0.17 -7.34 12.11
N LEU A 83 -0.91 -7.18 11.02
CA LEU A 83 -2.06 -6.26 10.97
C LEU A 83 -3.30 -6.80 11.68
N GLU A 84 -3.40 -8.13 11.86
CA GLU A 84 -4.50 -8.75 12.61
C GLU A 84 -4.41 -8.43 14.11
N GLU A 85 -3.19 -8.42 14.66
CA GLU A 85 -2.95 -8.14 16.08
C GLU A 85 -2.69 -6.65 16.36
N SER A 86 -2.14 -5.91 15.40
CA SER A 86 -1.66 -4.53 15.60
C SER A 86 -1.83 -3.69 14.33
N PRO A 87 -3.07 -3.35 13.94
CA PRO A 87 -3.33 -2.54 12.75
C PRO A 87 -2.73 -1.13 12.84
N ASP A 88 -2.52 -0.62 14.07
CA ASP A 88 -1.88 0.66 14.35
C ASP A 88 -0.38 0.71 13.97
N VAL A 89 0.22 -0.43 13.61
CA VAL A 89 1.56 -0.46 13.02
C VAL A 89 1.64 0.32 11.71
N VAL A 90 0.53 0.45 10.98
CA VAL A 90 0.43 1.30 9.78
C VAL A 90 0.61 2.77 10.12
N ASN A 91 0.05 3.24 11.25
CA ASN A 91 0.29 4.60 11.72
C ASN A 91 1.73 4.81 12.21
N LYS A 92 2.33 3.78 12.85
CA LYS A 92 3.66 3.89 13.50
C LYS A 92 4.84 3.72 12.54
N ASP A 93 4.73 2.83 11.57
CA ASP A 93 5.80 2.46 10.64
C ASP A 93 5.24 2.11 9.24
N PRO A 94 4.61 3.07 8.54
CA PRO A 94 3.88 2.84 7.29
C PRO A 94 4.74 2.25 6.16
N TYR A 95 6.06 2.50 6.18
CA TYR A 95 6.99 2.07 5.13
C TYR A 95 7.85 0.85 5.51
N GLY A 96 7.78 0.42 6.76
CA GLY A 96 8.52 -0.71 7.30
C GLY A 96 7.59 -1.86 7.63
N LYS A 97 7.24 -1.98 8.91
CA LYS A 97 6.38 -3.04 9.44
C LYS A 97 4.90 -2.89 9.04
N GLY A 98 4.48 -1.72 8.59
CA GLY A 98 3.11 -1.41 8.14
C GLY A 98 2.81 -1.73 6.68
N TRP A 99 3.63 -2.56 6.01
CA TRP A 99 3.24 -3.13 4.72
C TRP A 99 1.93 -3.94 4.86
N MET A 100 1.14 -4.00 3.81
CA MET A 100 -0.21 -4.60 3.85
C MET A 100 -0.26 -5.90 3.09
N ILE A 101 0.16 -5.88 1.83
CA ILE A 101 0.19 -7.07 0.99
C ILE A 101 1.53 -7.25 0.32
N LYS A 102 1.84 -8.51 0.03
CA LYS A 102 2.92 -8.93 -0.86
C LYS A 102 2.30 -9.44 -2.14
N ILE A 103 2.75 -8.92 -3.27
CA ILE A 103 2.22 -9.24 -4.58
C ILE A 103 3.30 -9.81 -5.50
N LYS A 104 2.91 -10.71 -6.40
CA LYS A 104 3.71 -11.07 -7.57
C LYS A 104 3.25 -10.21 -8.73
N ILE A 105 4.16 -9.40 -9.26
CA ILE A 105 3.84 -8.42 -10.30
C ILE A 105 3.61 -9.16 -11.62
N THR A 106 2.43 -8.96 -12.23
CA THR A 106 2.07 -9.63 -13.50
C THR A 106 2.36 -8.75 -14.71
N ASP A 107 2.30 -7.42 -14.56
CA ASP A 107 2.71 -6.46 -15.59
C ASP A 107 3.76 -5.47 -15.04
N ASN A 108 5.02 -5.65 -15.46
CA ASN A 108 6.12 -4.77 -15.03
C ASN A 108 6.13 -3.43 -15.78
N SER A 109 5.39 -3.30 -16.89
CA SER A 109 5.36 -2.06 -17.67
C SER A 109 4.66 -0.95 -16.90
N GLU A 110 3.66 -1.30 -16.08
CA GLU A 110 2.87 -0.39 -15.25
C GLU A 110 3.68 0.28 -14.13
N ILE A 111 4.83 -0.31 -13.73
CA ILE A 111 5.75 0.30 -12.76
C ILE A 111 6.23 1.67 -13.25
N ASN A 112 6.37 1.86 -14.56
CA ASN A 112 6.81 3.12 -15.15
C ASN A 112 5.79 4.26 -15.00
N ASP A 113 4.53 3.92 -14.71
CA ASP A 113 3.47 4.91 -14.48
C ASP A 113 3.45 5.43 -13.04
N LEU A 114 4.13 4.73 -12.13
CA LEU A 114 4.22 5.13 -10.73
C LEU A 114 5.08 6.37 -10.54
N LEU A 115 4.78 7.10 -9.47
CA LEU A 115 5.49 8.31 -9.11
C LEU A 115 6.81 7.96 -8.43
N SER A 116 7.86 8.69 -8.81
CA SER A 116 9.10 8.72 -8.05
C SER A 116 8.90 9.45 -6.72
N PRO A 117 9.79 9.26 -5.73
CA PRO A 117 9.75 9.99 -4.46
C PRO A 117 9.66 11.51 -4.65
N GLU A 118 10.40 12.07 -5.60
CA GLU A 118 10.40 13.51 -5.90
C GLU A 118 9.08 13.98 -6.51
N LYS A 119 8.50 13.19 -7.42
CA LYS A 119 7.20 13.50 -8.03
C LYS A 119 6.07 13.42 -7.01
N TYR A 120 6.10 12.40 -6.15
CA TYR A 120 5.11 12.25 -5.09
C TYR A 120 5.23 13.39 -4.07
N SER A 121 6.45 13.73 -3.63
CA SER A 121 6.66 14.85 -2.71
C SER A 121 6.22 16.20 -3.27
N ALA A 122 6.19 16.39 -4.59
CA ALA A 122 5.70 17.61 -5.22
C ALA A 122 4.17 17.67 -5.37
N LEU A 123 3.47 16.55 -5.14
CA LEU A 123 2.02 16.43 -5.20
C LEU A 123 1.35 16.66 -3.82
N LEU A 124 2.12 16.50 -2.74
CA LEU A 124 1.73 16.78 -1.36
C LEU A 124 1.77 18.28 -1.05
#